data_AF-A0A099RRX5-F1
#
_entry.id   AF-A0A099RRX5-F1
#
_cell.length_a   1.000
_cell.length_b   1.000
_cell.length_c   1.000
_cell.angle_alpha   90.00
_cell.angle_beta   90.00
_cell.angle_gamma   90.00
#
_symmetry.space_group_name_H-M   'P 1'
#
loop_
_entity.id
_entity.type
_entity.pdbx_description
1 polymer ?
#
loop_
_entity_poly.entity_id
_entity_poly.type
_entity_poly.pdbx_seq_one_letter_code
_entity_poly.pdbx_strand_id
1 'polypeptide(L)'
;MYAWQEERPLVLKQYTPEMFFKYVCMLIGKEFNAEFYYIMKKNSCILRMFKYIVQIEKEEVERLQYKKPYALDKYLLEELKKQGLAFDINKSTYIECCYYEDEKKEVYDKNNTDLKFSEKFNISIPEGGLFYPCCGEDSYEPLYLFMDIISEFHFADSNKIILPHLECGVRRTSEERNSLENNIGTFNSKDVPFAVAMFNNKNFETMKSLEDSLLMNLEFIKFSDISNKEIWKTKYENNKKIEVYTHKYDGFLGIMSIEKISVFYYRGRNNRNKNATFNWFEEIAFNTVIDKLQDGGIIVTDGINPNEKDKDKSVIWNVLWKDENISFNYKNRKFSFIGELGRLLKVWKVEKIVMKMD
;
A
#
# COMPACT_ATOMS: atom_id res chain seq x y z
N MET A 1 15.75 14.11 4.02
CA MET A 1 14.77 13.07 4.39
C MET A 1 15.41 12.26 5.49
N TYR A 2 14.90 12.33 6.71
CA TYR A 2 15.49 11.59 7.82
C TYR A 2 14.99 10.14 7.75
N ALA A 3 15.91 9.17 7.76
CA ALA A 3 15.66 7.72 7.63
C ALA A 3 14.63 7.13 8.61
N TRP A 4 14.21 7.88 9.64
CA TRP A 4 13.34 7.40 10.71
C TRP A 4 11.86 7.21 10.31
N GLN A 5 11.39 7.78 9.19
CA GLN A 5 10.00 7.58 8.74
C GLN A 5 9.77 6.21 8.07
N GLU A 6 10.82 5.61 7.50
CA GLU A 6 10.76 4.31 6.81
C GLU A 6 10.72 3.12 7.78
N GLU A 7 11.18 3.30 9.02
CA GLU A 7 11.25 2.24 10.04
C GLU A 7 9.99 2.14 10.91
N ARG A 8 9.01 3.04 10.77
CA ARG A 8 7.88 3.16 11.72
C ARG A 8 7.05 1.87 11.88
N PRO A 9 6.68 1.15 10.81
CA PRO A 9 5.93 -0.12 10.93
C PRO A 9 6.74 -1.25 11.59
N LEU A 10 8.07 -1.24 11.40
CA LEU A 10 9.00 -2.18 12.04
C LEU A 10 9.13 -1.87 13.53
N VAL A 11 9.28 -0.59 13.88
CA VAL A 11 9.35 -0.10 15.26
C VAL A 11 8.08 -0.42 16.04
N LEU A 12 6.88 -0.18 15.47
CA LEU A 12 5.59 -0.45 16.11
C LEU A 12 5.42 -1.91 16.54
N LYS A 13 5.93 -2.86 15.76
CA LYS A 13 5.75 -4.31 15.98
C LYS A 13 6.84 -4.94 16.86
N GLN A 14 8.02 -4.31 16.95
CA GLN A 14 9.19 -4.89 17.63
C GLN A 14 9.46 -4.25 18.99
N TYR A 15 8.99 -3.02 19.22
CA TYR A 15 9.34 -2.28 20.43
C TYR A 15 8.34 -2.59 21.54
N THR A 16 8.83 -2.79 22.76
CA THR A 16 7.97 -2.72 23.94
C THR A 16 7.40 -1.31 24.05
N PRO A 17 6.29 -1.10 24.77
CA PRO A 17 5.73 0.24 25.00
C PRO A 17 6.77 1.24 25.50
N GLU A 18 7.71 0.81 26.34
CA GLU A 18 8.81 1.65 26.83
C GLU A 18 9.80 2.05 25.73
N MET A 19 10.21 1.09 24.89
CA MET A 19 11.09 1.37 23.77
C MET A 19 10.41 2.30 22.77
N PHE A 20 9.12 2.08 22.51
CA PHE A 20 8.31 2.88 21.60
C PHE A 20 8.17 4.32 22.11
N PHE A 21 7.85 4.50 23.40
CA PHE A 21 7.82 5.82 24.03
C PHE A 21 9.16 6.56 23.91
N LYS A 22 10.27 5.88 24.20
CA LYS A 22 11.63 6.44 24.07
C LYS A 22 11.89 6.90 22.63
N TYR A 23 11.52 6.08 21.66
CA TYR A 23 11.69 6.38 20.25
C TYR A 23 10.89 7.63 19.84
N VAL A 24 9.62 7.71 20.22
CA VAL A 24 8.78 8.88 19.95
C VAL A 24 9.35 10.15 20.60
N CYS A 25 9.80 10.07 21.86
CA CYS A 25 10.45 11.19 22.55
C CYS A 25 11.68 11.71 21.79
N MET A 26 12.50 10.79 21.25
CA MET A 26 13.66 11.14 20.43
C MET A 26 13.26 11.85 19.14
N LEU A 27 12.20 11.40 18.46
CA LEU A 27 11.73 12.04 17.24
C LEU A 27 11.23 13.47 17.50
N ILE A 28 10.42 13.65 18.55
CA ILE A 28 9.92 14.97 18.95
C ILE A 28 11.10 15.89 19.32
N GLY A 29 12.06 15.40 20.12
CA GLY A 29 13.25 16.17 20.48
C GLY A 29 14.04 16.64 19.26
N LYS A 30 14.24 15.75 18.27
CA LYS A 30 14.90 16.10 17.00
C LYS A 30 14.10 17.12 16.18
N GLU A 31 12.78 16.96 16.08
CA GLU A 31 11.89 17.87 15.34
C GLU A 31 11.96 19.32 15.87
N PHE A 32 12.10 19.50 17.17
CA PHE A 32 12.22 20.82 17.79
C PHE A 32 13.67 21.28 18.02
N ASN A 33 14.65 20.48 17.58
CA ASN A 33 16.07 20.69 17.87
C ASN A 33 16.30 20.99 19.37
N ALA A 34 15.64 20.19 20.22
CA ALA A 34 15.52 20.42 21.65
C ALA A 34 16.23 19.32 22.44
N GLU A 35 16.89 19.70 23.53
CA GLU A 35 17.27 18.74 24.55
C GLU A 35 16.01 18.15 25.20
N PHE A 36 15.98 16.84 25.31
CA PHE A 36 14.88 16.10 25.89
C PHE A 36 15.41 15.04 26.85
N TYR A 37 14.61 14.74 27.86
CA TYR A 37 14.84 13.65 28.79
C TYR A 37 13.57 12.83 28.91
N TYR A 38 13.72 11.53 29.06
CA TYR A 38 12.60 10.65 29.38
C TYR A 38 12.89 9.88 30.65
N ILE A 39 11.85 9.61 31.45
CA ILE A 39 11.94 8.85 32.69
C ILE A 39 10.94 7.70 32.61
N MET A 40 11.43 6.49 32.88
CA MET A 40 10.61 5.28 32.95
C MET A 40 10.34 4.96 34.42
N LYS A 41 9.07 5.05 34.84
CA LYS A 41 8.61 4.59 36.16
C LYS A 41 7.90 3.25 36.01
N LYS A 42 7.53 2.63 37.14
CA LYS A 42 6.84 1.32 37.15
C LYS A 42 5.58 1.32 36.27
N ASN A 43 4.73 2.36 36.41
CA ASN A 43 3.43 2.44 35.75
C ASN A 43 3.28 3.65 34.81
N SER A 44 4.30 4.49 34.68
CA SER A 44 4.21 5.71 33.84
C SER A 44 5.52 6.05 33.16
N CYS A 45 5.39 6.80 32.07
CA CYS A 45 6.47 7.35 31.28
C CYS A 45 6.39 8.88 31.36
N ILE A 46 7.54 9.55 31.44
CA ILE A 46 7.60 11.02 31.50
C ILE A 46 8.51 11.51 30.40
N LEU A 47 8.05 12.47 29.60
CA LEU A 47 8.85 13.26 28.68
C LEU A 47 9.05 14.65 29.28
N ARG A 48 10.30 15.11 29.33
CA ARG A 48 10.65 16.50 29.65
C ARG A 48 11.39 17.11 28.47
N MET A 49 10.88 18.22 27.95
CA MET A 49 11.46 18.96 26.85
C MET A 49 11.24 20.45 27.08
N PHE A 50 12.30 21.26 26.98
CA PHE A 50 12.28 22.66 27.42
C PHE A 50 11.79 22.79 28.88
N LYS A 51 10.77 23.63 29.11
CA LYS A 51 10.07 23.81 30.39
C LYS A 51 8.86 22.88 30.57
N TYR A 52 8.56 22.05 29.57
CA TYR A 52 7.33 21.25 29.52
C TYR A 52 7.57 19.84 30.03
N ILE A 53 6.56 19.27 30.69
CA ILE A 53 6.60 17.93 31.26
C ILE A 53 5.30 17.22 30.88
N VAL A 54 5.41 16.11 30.15
CA VAL A 54 4.28 15.25 29.81
C VAL A 54 4.44 13.93 30.54
N GLN A 55 3.43 13.54 31.32
CA GLN A 55 3.37 12.23 31.98
C GLN A 55 2.23 11.42 31.36
N ILE A 56 2.51 10.17 31.01
CA ILE A 56 1.54 9.24 30.42
C ILE A 56 1.64 7.88 31.12
N GLU A 57 0.52 7.20 31.32
CA GLU A 57 0.50 5.85 31.87
C GLU A 57 1.00 4.84 30.84
N LYS A 58 1.67 3.77 31.30
CA LYS A 58 2.20 2.75 30.38
C LYS A 58 1.13 2.02 29.58
N GLU A 59 0.00 1.73 30.21
CA GLU A 59 -1.16 1.10 29.53
C GLU A 59 -1.67 1.98 28.39
N GLU A 60 -1.66 3.30 28.59
CA GLU A 60 -2.06 4.25 27.56
C GLU A 60 -1.01 4.36 26.43
N VAL A 61 0.29 4.29 26.75
CA VAL A 61 1.35 4.18 25.74
C VAL A 61 1.15 2.94 24.88
N GLU A 62 0.90 1.79 25.49
CA GLU A 62 0.64 0.53 24.80
C GLU A 62 -0.59 0.63 23.90
N ARG A 63 -1.70 1.18 24.43
CA ARG A 63 -2.91 1.42 23.66
C ARG A 63 -2.66 2.32 22.46
N LEU A 64 -1.92 3.42 22.63
CA LEU A 64 -1.61 4.36 21.57
C LEU A 64 -0.62 3.79 20.55
N GLN A 65 0.32 2.94 20.97
CA GLN A 65 1.23 2.22 20.07
C GLN A 65 0.47 1.38 19.05
N TYR A 66 -0.56 0.64 19.48
CA TYR A 66 -1.32 -0.22 18.57
C TYR A 66 -2.50 0.48 17.89
N LYS A 67 -2.88 1.68 18.34
CA LYS A 67 -4.03 2.41 17.78
C LYS A 67 -3.77 2.93 16.36
N LYS A 68 -2.71 3.71 16.16
CA LYS A 68 -2.31 4.29 14.87
C LYS A 68 -0.81 4.62 14.86
N PRO A 69 -0.16 4.71 13.68
CA PRO A 69 1.29 4.90 13.59
C PRO A 69 1.85 6.11 14.36
N TYR A 70 1.11 7.23 14.39
CA TYR A 70 1.51 8.48 15.04
C TYR A 70 0.63 8.87 16.26
N ALA A 71 -0.19 7.95 16.77
CA ALA A 71 -1.14 8.27 17.84
C ALA A 71 -0.44 8.75 19.13
N LEU A 72 0.68 8.13 19.50
CA LEU A 72 1.47 8.56 20.66
C LEU A 72 2.16 9.91 20.42
N ASP A 73 2.70 10.14 19.22
CA ASP A 73 3.36 11.38 18.83
C ASP A 73 2.38 12.54 18.92
N LYS A 74 1.19 12.38 18.33
CA LYS A 74 0.09 13.35 18.40
C LYS A 74 -0.29 13.63 19.84
N TYR A 75 -0.46 12.59 20.66
CA TYR A 75 -0.80 12.76 22.07
C TYR A 75 0.24 13.63 22.80
N LEU A 76 1.54 13.32 22.64
CA LEU A 76 2.60 14.07 23.31
C LEU A 76 2.70 15.52 22.78
N LEU A 77 2.55 15.73 21.47
CA LEU A 77 2.53 17.06 20.86
C LEU A 77 1.36 17.90 21.36
N GLU A 78 0.17 17.32 21.50
CA GLU A 78 -1.01 17.98 22.07
C GLU A 78 -0.81 18.36 23.53
N GLU A 79 -0.21 17.47 24.35
CA GLU A 79 0.10 17.79 25.75
C GLU A 79 1.15 18.89 25.88
N LEU A 80 2.17 18.91 25.01
CA LEU A 80 3.14 20.01 24.96
C LEU A 80 2.47 21.32 24.52
N LYS A 81 1.57 21.27 23.53
CA LYS A 81 0.82 22.42 23.03
C LYS A 81 -0.11 23.01 24.10
N LYS A 82 -0.81 22.18 24.88
CA LYS A 82 -1.62 22.60 26.03
C LYS A 82 -0.81 23.37 27.07
N GLN A 83 0.47 23.02 27.24
CA GLN A 83 1.37 23.72 28.14
C GLN A 83 1.97 25.01 27.54
N GLY A 84 1.66 25.31 26.27
CA GLY A 84 2.05 26.53 25.58
C GLY A 84 3.27 26.38 24.67
N LEU A 85 3.60 25.17 24.20
CA LEU A 85 4.54 25.00 23.08
C LEU A 85 3.84 25.43 21.78
N ALA A 86 4.29 26.53 21.17
CA ALA A 86 3.76 27.00 19.90
C ALA A 86 4.52 26.37 18.73
N PHE A 87 3.78 25.76 17.79
CA PHE A 87 4.30 25.28 16.52
C PHE A 87 3.20 25.25 15.45
N ASP A 88 3.60 25.40 14.19
CA ASP A 88 2.71 25.24 13.04
C ASP A 88 2.54 23.75 12.73
N ILE A 89 1.31 23.31 12.45
CA ILE A 89 1.02 21.94 12.03
C ILE A 89 1.70 21.64 10.68
N ASN A 90 1.89 22.65 9.84
CA ASN A 90 2.58 22.55 8.55
C ASN A 90 4.09 22.82 8.64
N LYS A 91 4.65 22.90 9.86
CA LYS A 91 6.08 23.19 10.08
C LYS A 91 6.99 22.14 9.43
N SER A 92 6.60 20.87 9.50
CA SER A 92 7.38 19.76 8.96
C SER A 92 6.48 18.60 8.57
N THR A 93 6.98 17.77 7.64
CA THR A 93 6.30 16.53 7.23
C THR A 93 6.02 15.60 8.41
N TYR A 94 6.87 15.59 9.45
CA TYR A 94 6.64 14.79 10.64
C TYR A 94 5.46 15.32 11.48
N ILE A 95 5.41 16.63 11.75
CA ILE A 95 4.28 17.24 12.46
C ILE A 95 3.01 17.07 11.64
N GLU A 96 3.05 17.29 10.32
CA GLU A 96 1.91 17.02 9.45
C GLU A 96 1.40 15.60 9.60
N CYS A 97 2.26 14.57 9.56
CA CYS A 97 1.85 13.18 9.74
C CYS A 97 1.15 12.91 11.09
N CYS A 98 1.56 13.61 12.15
CA CYS A 98 0.91 13.47 13.46
C CYS A 98 -0.52 14.04 13.49
N TYR A 99 -0.86 14.97 12.60
CA TYR A 99 -2.13 15.70 12.63
C TYR A 99 -3.09 15.37 11.47
N TYR A 100 -2.56 15.05 10.29
CA TYR A 100 -3.37 14.87 9.07
C TYR A 100 -4.11 13.53 8.96
N GLU A 101 -3.81 12.52 9.77
CA GLU A 101 -4.49 11.21 9.72
C GLU A 101 -5.96 11.24 10.21
N ASP A 102 -6.46 12.36 10.73
CA ASP A 102 -7.86 12.51 11.16
C ASP A 102 -8.71 13.37 10.19
N GLU A 103 -8.10 14.08 9.24
CA GLU A 103 -8.81 14.97 8.30
C GLU A 103 -8.56 14.58 6.85
N LYS A 104 -9.18 13.48 6.43
CA LYS A 104 -9.75 13.22 5.08
C LYS A 104 -10.08 11.73 4.94
N LYS A 105 -11.18 11.30 5.54
CA LYS A 105 -12.00 10.26 4.89
C LYS A 105 -12.74 10.96 3.76
N GLU A 106 -12.13 11.03 2.58
CA GLU A 106 -12.96 11.08 1.38
C GLU A 106 -13.78 9.80 1.38
N VAL A 107 -15.04 9.94 1.81
CA VAL A 107 -16.08 8.97 1.58
C VAL A 107 -16.09 8.77 0.08
N TYR A 108 -15.72 7.56 -0.38
CA TYR A 108 -15.96 7.18 -1.76
C TYR A 108 -17.43 7.46 -2.05
N ASP A 109 -17.67 8.34 -3.03
CA ASP A 109 -19.02 8.67 -3.46
C ASP A 109 -19.73 7.37 -3.81
N LYS A 110 -20.86 7.10 -3.15
CA LYS A 110 -21.68 5.90 -3.34
C LYS A 110 -22.26 5.79 -4.76
N ASN A 111 -21.95 6.76 -5.62
CA ASN A 111 -22.39 6.85 -7.00
C ASN A 111 -21.23 6.69 -7.98
N ASN A 112 -20.24 5.83 -7.73
CA ASN A 112 -19.13 5.63 -8.68
C ASN A 112 -19.71 5.18 -10.04
N THR A 113 -19.81 6.12 -10.99
CA THR A 113 -20.36 5.95 -12.35
C THR A 113 -19.27 5.58 -13.35
N ASP A 114 -18.06 5.27 -12.88
CA ASP A 114 -16.94 4.95 -13.75
C ASP A 114 -17.18 3.59 -14.42
N LEU A 115 -17.09 3.58 -15.76
CA LEU A 115 -17.13 2.36 -16.54
C LEU A 115 -15.98 1.44 -16.13
N LYS A 116 -16.25 0.14 -16.08
CA LYS A 116 -15.19 -0.87 -15.91
C LYS A 116 -14.25 -0.85 -17.09
N PHE A 117 -13.07 -1.45 -16.91
CA PHE A 117 -12.07 -1.52 -17.97
C PHE A 117 -12.64 -2.12 -19.26
N SER A 118 -13.37 -3.24 -19.15
CA SER A 118 -13.93 -3.97 -20.29
C SER A 118 -14.95 -3.12 -21.06
N GLU A 119 -15.80 -2.40 -20.33
CA GLU A 119 -16.85 -1.52 -20.86
C GLU A 119 -16.25 -0.30 -21.57
N LYS A 120 -15.14 0.25 -21.03
CA LYS A 120 -14.51 1.46 -21.55
C LYS A 120 -13.63 1.20 -22.76
N PHE A 121 -12.76 0.21 -22.70
CA PHE A 121 -11.74 0.00 -23.72
C PHE A 121 -12.09 -1.09 -24.73
N ASN A 122 -12.97 -2.03 -24.39
CA ASN A 122 -13.32 -3.17 -25.23
C ASN A 122 -12.07 -3.91 -25.79
N ILE A 123 -11.03 -4.03 -24.95
CA ILE A 123 -9.76 -4.70 -25.27
C ILE A 123 -9.70 -6.01 -24.48
N SER A 124 -9.31 -7.09 -25.16
CA SER A 124 -8.99 -8.36 -24.49
C SER A 124 -7.67 -8.24 -23.72
N ILE A 125 -7.68 -8.66 -22.46
CA ILE A 125 -6.49 -8.75 -21.62
C ILE A 125 -6.04 -10.23 -21.59
N PRO A 126 -4.73 -10.53 -21.69
CA PRO A 126 -4.23 -11.90 -21.54
C PRO A 126 -4.55 -12.49 -20.16
N GLU A 127 -4.43 -13.81 -20.03
CA GLU A 127 -4.57 -14.49 -18.75
C GLU A 127 -3.41 -14.15 -17.80
N GLY A 128 -3.73 -13.81 -16.56
CA GLY A 128 -2.78 -13.42 -15.52
C GLY A 128 -3.45 -12.58 -14.44
N GLY A 129 -2.71 -12.34 -13.35
CA GLY A 129 -3.20 -11.58 -12.21
C GLY A 129 -3.08 -10.07 -12.35
N LEU A 130 -3.84 -9.34 -11.54
CA LEU A 130 -3.59 -7.94 -11.25
C LEU A 130 -2.62 -7.87 -10.06
N PHE A 131 -1.53 -7.13 -10.21
CA PHE A 131 -0.60 -6.84 -9.12
C PHE A 131 -0.63 -5.35 -8.77
N TYR A 132 -0.92 -5.04 -7.51
CA TYR A 132 -0.91 -3.69 -6.97
C TYR A 132 -0.01 -3.60 -5.72
N PRO A 133 1.24 -3.17 -5.87
CA PRO A 133 2.11 -2.89 -4.74
C PRO A 133 1.85 -1.51 -4.14
N CYS A 134 2.24 -1.33 -2.88
CA CYS A 134 2.03 -0.11 -2.10
C CYS A 134 0.55 0.31 -2.03
N CYS A 135 -0.36 -0.67 -2.05
CA CYS A 135 -1.79 -0.40 -2.19
C CYS A 135 -2.44 0.14 -0.91
N GLY A 136 -1.90 -0.14 0.27
CA GLY A 136 -2.46 0.18 1.57
C GLY A 136 -3.96 -0.04 1.67
N GLU A 137 -4.70 1.08 1.75
CA GLU A 137 -6.15 1.09 1.88
C GLU A 137 -6.89 1.34 0.54
N ASP A 138 -6.20 1.24 -0.60
CA ASP A 138 -6.71 1.56 -1.94
C ASP A 138 -7.02 0.31 -2.79
N SER A 139 -7.53 -0.76 -2.18
CA SER A 139 -7.82 -1.98 -2.94
C SER A 139 -9.19 -1.95 -3.65
N TYR A 140 -10.08 -1.02 -3.32
CA TYR A 140 -11.46 -0.99 -3.85
C TYR A 140 -11.50 -0.65 -5.35
N GLU A 141 -10.88 0.46 -5.76
CA GLU A 141 -10.86 0.93 -7.15
C GLU A 141 -10.34 -0.13 -8.14
N PRO A 142 -9.17 -0.77 -7.93
CA PRO A 142 -8.70 -1.82 -8.84
C PRO A 142 -9.59 -3.07 -8.85
N LEU A 143 -10.20 -3.45 -7.72
CA LEU A 143 -11.20 -4.53 -7.71
C LEU A 143 -12.41 -4.14 -8.56
N TYR A 144 -12.95 -2.94 -8.35
CA TYR A 144 -14.15 -2.48 -9.05
C TYR A 144 -13.93 -2.41 -10.57
N LEU A 145 -12.79 -1.86 -10.99
CA LEU A 145 -12.47 -1.64 -12.40
C LEU A 145 -12.17 -2.91 -13.20
N PHE A 146 -11.70 -3.99 -12.54
CA PHE A 146 -11.16 -5.17 -13.23
C PHE A 146 -11.79 -6.51 -12.83
N MET A 147 -12.63 -6.59 -11.79
CA MET A 147 -13.16 -7.88 -11.28
C MET A 147 -14.06 -8.65 -12.25
N ASP A 148 -14.48 -8.04 -13.35
CA ASP A 148 -15.25 -8.69 -14.40
C ASP A 148 -14.36 -9.41 -15.44
N ILE A 149 -13.06 -9.11 -15.47
CA ILE A 149 -12.10 -9.68 -16.44
C ILE A 149 -10.85 -10.29 -15.81
N ILE A 150 -10.47 -9.91 -14.59
CA ILE A 150 -9.32 -10.47 -13.85
C ILE A 150 -9.81 -11.42 -12.76
N SER A 151 -9.29 -12.64 -12.74
CA SER A 151 -9.65 -13.68 -11.76
C SER A 151 -8.73 -13.71 -10.53
N GLU A 152 -7.54 -13.11 -10.60
CA GLU A 152 -6.53 -13.14 -9.53
C GLU A 152 -6.04 -11.73 -9.19
N PHE A 153 -6.17 -11.31 -7.94
CA PHE A 153 -5.77 -9.98 -7.46
C PHE A 153 -4.73 -10.10 -6.36
N HIS A 154 -3.63 -9.37 -6.49
CA HIS A 154 -2.52 -9.36 -5.55
C HIS A 154 -2.27 -7.95 -5.03
N PHE A 155 -2.65 -7.73 -3.78
CA PHE A 155 -2.41 -6.49 -3.05
C PHE A 155 -1.20 -6.67 -2.15
N ALA A 156 -0.20 -5.80 -2.27
CA ALA A 156 1.00 -5.86 -1.45
C ALA A 156 1.31 -4.52 -0.82
N ASP A 157 1.58 -4.51 0.48
CA ASP A 157 2.01 -3.31 1.21
C ASP A 157 2.79 -3.74 2.46
N SER A 158 3.87 -3.01 2.77
CA SER A 158 4.62 -3.18 4.01
C SER A 158 3.83 -2.77 5.27
N ASN A 159 2.78 -1.97 5.08
CA ASN A 159 1.89 -1.48 6.12
C ASN A 159 0.65 -2.39 6.26
N LYS A 160 -0.50 -1.77 6.56
CA LYS A 160 -1.79 -2.45 6.64
C LYS A 160 -2.45 -2.44 5.26
N ILE A 161 -2.81 -3.62 4.76
CA ILE A 161 -3.71 -3.75 3.62
C ILE A 161 -5.14 -3.79 4.16
N ILE A 162 -6.00 -2.93 3.63
CA ILE A 162 -7.44 -2.94 3.94
C ILE A 162 -8.17 -3.33 2.66
N LEU A 163 -8.99 -4.38 2.74
CA LEU A 163 -9.89 -4.79 1.67
C LEU A 163 -11.27 -4.13 1.85
N PRO A 164 -12.05 -3.92 0.77
CA PRO A 164 -13.36 -3.28 0.85
C PRO A 164 -14.34 -4.12 1.66
N HIS A 165 -15.38 -3.45 2.14
CA HIS A 165 -16.50 -4.08 2.83
C HIS A 165 -17.32 -4.92 1.83
N LEU A 166 -17.67 -6.15 2.22
CA LEU A 166 -18.57 -7.00 1.46
C LEU A 166 -19.89 -7.14 2.23
N GLU A 167 -21.01 -6.74 1.64
CA GLU A 167 -22.33 -6.86 2.31
C GLU A 167 -22.68 -8.31 2.68
N CYS A 168 -22.18 -9.30 1.92
CA CYS A 168 -22.39 -10.72 2.22
C CYS A 168 -21.53 -11.22 3.41
N GLY A 169 -20.60 -10.39 3.89
CA GLY A 169 -19.58 -10.77 4.85
C GLY A 169 -18.51 -11.71 4.27
N VAL A 170 -17.51 -12.05 5.09
CA VAL A 170 -16.44 -12.99 4.69
C VAL A 170 -16.38 -14.12 5.70
N ARG A 171 -16.68 -15.35 5.26
CA ARG A 171 -16.62 -16.52 6.14
C ARG A 171 -15.18 -16.81 6.55
N ARG A 172 -14.98 -17.33 7.78
CA ARG A 172 -13.67 -17.69 8.36
C ARG A 172 -12.71 -16.50 8.54
N THR A 173 -13.24 -15.31 8.76
CA THR A 173 -12.46 -14.10 9.10
C THR A 173 -12.74 -13.64 10.54
N SER A 174 -11.91 -12.74 11.07
CA SER A 174 -12.20 -12.02 12.31
C SER A 174 -13.39 -11.07 12.13
N GLU A 175 -14.12 -10.81 13.21
CA GLU A 175 -15.30 -9.90 13.21
C GLU A 175 -14.95 -8.47 12.74
N GLU A 176 -13.68 -8.06 12.88
CA GLU A 176 -13.18 -6.75 12.46
C GLU A 176 -13.12 -6.54 10.93
N ARG A 177 -13.06 -7.60 10.12
CA ARG A 177 -12.87 -7.53 8.65
C ARG A 177 -14.01 -6.81 7.92
N ASN A 178 -15.22 -6.83 8.48
CA ASN A 178 -16.39 -6.13 7.93
C ASN A 178 -16.88 -4.98 8.82
N SER A 179 -16.03 -4.43 9.69
CA SER A 179 -16.44 -3.25 10.46
C SER A 179 -16.59 -2.03 9.54
N LEU A 180 -17.71 -1.30 9.68
CA LEU A 180 -18.03 -0.08 8.93
C LEU A 180 -16.99 1.05 9.15
N GLU A 181 -16.16 0.94 10.19
CA GLU A 181 -15.13 1.93 10.50
C GLU A 181 -13.99 1.95 9.47
N ASN A 182 -13.80 0.86 8.72
CA ASN A 182 -12.78 0.69 7.67
C ASN A 182 -13.32 0.96 6.24
N ASN A 183 -14.44 1.68 6.08
CA ASN A 183 -15.15 1.74 4.80
C ASN A 183 -14.42 2.56 3.72
N ILE A 184 -13.52 1.90 3.00
CA ILE A 184 -12.77 2.38 1.82
C ILE A 184 -13.46 2.02 0.49
N GLY A 185 -14.69 1.50 0.58
CA GLY A 185 -15.46 0.99 -0.55
C GLY A 185 -16.32 -0.19 -0.11
N THR A 186 -17.47 -0.38 -0.78
CA THR A 186 -18.40 -1.46 -0.48
C THR A 186 -18.81 -2.18 -1.76
N PHE A 187 -18.79 -3.51 -1.75
CA PHE A 187 -19.43 -4.32 -2.77
C PHE A 187 -20.77 -4.86 -2.27
N ASN A 188 -21.79 -4.71 -3.11
CA ASN A 188 -23.12 -5.21 -2.82
C ASN A 188 -23.16 -6.74 -2.93
N SER A 189 -24.02 -7.37 -2.12
CA SER A 189 -24.32 -8.81 -2.23
C SER A 189 -24.85 -9.24 -3.62
N LYS A 190 -25.34 -8.31 -4.43
CA LYS A 190 -25.68 -8.52 -5.85
C LYS A 190 -24.45 -8.74 -6.72
N ASP A 191 -23.34 -8.07 -6.46
CA ASP A 191 -22.12 -8.21 -7.26
C ASP A 191 -21.25 -9.33 -6.71
N VAL A 192 -21.14 -9.40 -5.37
CA VAL A 192 -20.38 -10.40 -4.62
C VAL A 192 -21.30 -11.08 -3.60
N PRO A 193 -22.04 -12.13 -4.00
CA PRO A 193 -22.98 -12.83 -3.12
C PRO A 193 -22.32 -13.70 -2.04
N PHE A 194 -21.03 -14.03 -2.18
CA PHE A 194 -20.36 -14.93 -1.26
C PHE A 194 -18.85 -14.71 -1.25
N ALA A 195 -18.26 -14.70 -0.05
CA ALA A 195 -16.81 -14.69 0.13
C ALA A 195 -16.37 -15.61 1.28
N VAL A 196 -15.19 -16.20 1.13
CA VAL A 196 -14.56 -17.06 2.14
C VAL A 196 -13.06 -16.79 2.22
N ALA A 197 -12.54 -16.65 3.44
CA ALA A 197 -11.12 -16.58 3.68
C ALA A 197 -10.50 -17.98 3.81
N MET A 198 -9.27 -18.09 3.34
CA MET A 198 -8.45 -19.30 3.37
C MET A 198 -7.02 -18.93 3.76
N PHE A 199 -6.35 -19.87 4.43
CA PHE A 199 -4.91 -19.79 4.61
C PHE A 199 -4.20 -19.93 3.27
N ASN A 200 -3.14 -19.15 3.05
CA ASN A 200 -2.34 -19.22 1.85
C ASN A 200 -0.85 -19.25 2.15
N ASN A 201 -0.26 -20.44 2.09
CA ASN A 201 1.16 -20.65 2.36
C ASN A 201 2.06 -20.43 1.14
N LYS A 202 1.52 -19.98 -0.02
CA LYS A 202 2.29 -19.87 -1.28
C LYS A 202 3.54 -18.98 -1.14
N ASN A 203 3.45 -17.90 -0.37
CA ASN A 203 4.62 -17.06 -0.09
C ASN A 203 5.66 -17.79 0.76
N PHE A 204 5.23 -18.59 1.75
CA PHE A 204 6.14 -19.41 2.55
C PHE A 204 6.87 -20.46 1.68
N GLU A 205 6.15 -21.10 0.77
CA GLU A 205 6.74 -22.05 -0.20
C GLU A 205 7.72 -21.35 -1.15
N THR A 206 7.35 -20.18 -1.68
CA THR A 206 8.21 -19.37 -2.54
C THR A 206 9.48 -18.94 -1.81
N MET A 207 9.35 -18.52 -0.54
CA MET A 207 10.47 -18.15 0.31
C MET A 207 11.41 -19.32 0.55
N LYS A 208 10.87 -20.49 0.92
CA LYS A 208 11.67 -21.69 1.13
C LYS A 208 12.44 -22.08 -0.13
N SER A 209 11.79 -21.98 -1.29
CA SER A 209 12.48 -22.20 -2.58
C SER A 209 13.60 -21.17 -2.83
N LEU A 210 13.44 -19.93 -2.38
CA LEU A 210 14.44 -18.88 -2.52
C LEU A 210 15.62 -19.09 -1.55
N GLU A 211 15.33 -19.47 -0.30
CA GLU A 211 16.32 -19.87 0.71
C GLU A 211 17.18 -21.04 0.21
N ASP A 212 16.51 -22.08 -0.31
CA ASP A 212 17.16 -23.26 -0.88
C ASP A 212 18.03 -22.88 -2.09
N SER A 213 17.56 -21.96 -2.95
CA SER A 213 18.30 -21.51 -4.13
C SER A 213 19.47 -20.58 -3.82
N LEU A 214 19.40 -19.79 -2.76
CA LEU A 214 20.42 -18.81 -2.39
C LEU A 214 21.38 -19.33 -1.31
N LEU A 215 21.15 -20.53 -0.77
CA LEU A 215 21.90 -21.10 0.36
C LEU A 215 21.94 -20.14 1.57
N MET A 216 20.85 -19.42 1.81
CA MET A 216 20.71 -18.46 2.90
C MET A 216 19.53 -18.85 3.79
N ASN A 217 19.69 -18.68 5.11
CA ASN A 217 18.59 -18.82 6.07
C ASN A 217 17.97 -17.43 6.30
N LEU A 218 16.74 -17.24 5.83
CA LEU A 218 16.02 -15.98 5.92
C LEU A 218 15.15 -16.01 7.18
N GLU A 219 15.79 -16.04 8.36
CA GLU A 219 15.16 -16.14 9.70
C GLU A 219 14.22 -14.98 10.08
N PHE A 220 13.97 -14.03 9.16
CA PHE A 220 13.19 -12.81 9.41
C PHE A 220 11.68 -12.95 9.14
N ILE A 221 11.20 -14.09 8.61
CA ILE A 221 9.77 -14.27 8.27
C ILE A 221 9.06 -15.21 9.26
N LYS A 222 8.04 -14.71 9.97
CA LYS A 222 7.23 -15.52 10.90
C LYS A 222 5.95 -16.02 10.22
N PHE A 223 5.37 -17.10 10.75
CA PHE A 223 4.09 -17.64 10.28
C PHE A 223 2.92 -16.62 10.36
N SER A 224 3.00 -15.64 11.26
CA SER A 224 2.03 -14.53 11.34
C SER A 224 2.02 -13.60 10.12
N ASP A 225 3.06 -13.71 9.29
CA ASP A 225 3.32 -12.84 8.15
C ASP A 225 2.91 -13.47 6.81
N ILE A 226 2.21 -14.60 6.89
CA ILE A 226 1.59 -15.31 5.77
C ILE A 226 0.54 -14.43 5.10
N SER A 227 0.45 -14.55 3.77
CA SER A 227 -0.54 -13.84 2.96
C SER A 227 -1.94 -14.34 3.27
N ASN A 228 -2.93 -13.46 3.32
CA ASN A 228 -4.32 -13.92 3.37
C ASN A 228 -4.84 -14.10 1.94
N LYS A 229 -5.65 -15.14 1.74
CA LYS A 229 -6.40 -15.35 0.51
C LYS A 229 -7.88 -15.31 0.81
N GLU A 230 -8.63 -14.54 0.04
CA GLU A 230 -10.09 -14.62 -0.01
C GLU A 230 -10.52 -15.15 -1.38
N ILE A 231 -11.53 -16.02 -1.40
CA ILE A 231 -12.23 -16.42 -2.62
C ILE A 231 -13.57 -15.75 -2.62
N TRP A 232 -13.84 -14.96 -3.66
CA TRP A 232 -15.12 -14.27 -3.84
C TRP A 232 -15.85 -14.87 -5.03
N LYS A 233 -17.11 -15.24 -4.84
CA LYS A 233 -18.02 -15.56 -5.93
C LYS A 233 -18.63 -14.26 -6.42
N THR A 234 -18.62 -14.06 -7.72
CA THR A 234 -19.13 -12.85 -8.39
C THR A 234 -20.33 -13.20 -9.27
N LYS A 235 -21.08 -12.18 -9.70
CA LYS A 235 -22.20 -12.34 -10.65
C LYS A 235 -21.87 -11.97 -12.10
N TYR A 236 -20.61 -11.64 -12.40
CA TYR A 236 -20.18 -11.36 -13.77
C TYR A 236 -20.19 -12.62 -14.63
N GLU A 237 -20.66 -12.48 -15.87
CA GLU A 237 -20.81 -13.60 -16.79
C GLU A 237 -19.46 -14.24 -17.13
N ASN A 238 -18.47 -13.40 -17.42
CA ASN A 238 -17.14 -13.79 -17.88
C ASN A 238 -16.20 -14.17 -16.73
N ASN A 239 -16.54 -13.81 -15.50
CA ASN A 239 -15.67 -14.05 -14.35
C ASN A 239 -16.53 -14.26 -13.10
N LYS A 240 -16.83 -15.53 -12.80
CA LYS A 240 -17.77 -15.94 -11.73
C LYS A 240 -17.09 -16.15 -10.37
N LYS A 241 -15.76 -16.10 -10.33
CA LYS A 241 -14.96 -16.33 -9.13
C LYS A 241 -13.65 -15.56 -9.27
N ILE A 242 -13.33 -14.78 -8.24
CA ILE A 242 -12.02 -14.15 -8.11
C ILE A 242 -11.31 -14.63 -6.85
N GLU A 243 -9.99 -14.56 -6.89
CA GLU A 243 -9.09 -14.82 -5.77
C GLU A 243 -8.38 -13.52 -5.41
N VAL A 244 -8.48 -13.14 -4.14
CA VAL A 244 -7.93 -11.89 -3.63
C VAL A 244 -6.86 -12.22 -2.61
N TYR A 245 -5.62 -11.82 -2.90
CA TYR A 245 -4.44 -12.05 -2.10
C TYR A 245 -4.00 -10.73 -1.44
N THR A 246 -3.68 -10.80 -0.16
CA THR A 246 -3.06 -9.69 0.58
C THR A 246 -1.71 -10.14 1.12
N HIS A 247 -0.65 -9.48 0.66
CA HIS A 247 0.74 -9.79 0.97
C HIS A 247 1.27 -8.75 1.97
N LYS A 248 1.52 -9.17 3.22
CA LYS A 248 1.95 -8.29 4.33
C LYS A 248 3.40 -7.77 4.23
N TYR A 249 4.19 -8.23 3.26
CA TYR A 249 5.57 -7.78 3.05
C TYR A 249 5.70 -6.95 1.77
N ASP A 250 6.88 -6.34 1.63
CA ASP A 250 7.36 -5.65 0.43
C ASP A 250 6.86 -6.36 -0.84
N GLY A 251 6.27 -5.58 -1.74
CA GLY A 251 5.67 -6.10 -2.96
C GLY A 251 6.65 -6.93 -3.80
N PHE A 252 7.97 -6.82 -3.56
CA PHE A 252 8.96 -7.68 -4.19
C PHE A 252 8.77 -9.17 -3.89
N LEU A 253 8.36 -9.56 -2.68
CA LEU A 253 8.01 -10.96 -2.41
C LEU A 253 6.66 -11.33 -3.01
N GLY A 254 5.71 -10.39 -2.98
CA GLY A 254 4.40 -10.55 -3.61
C GLY A 254 4.53 -10.89 -5.09
N ILE A 255 5.30 -10.09 -5.84
CA ILE A 255 5.47 -10.26 -7.29
C ILE A 255 6.16 -11.58 -7.66
N MET A 256 7.05 -12.10 -6.81
CA MET A 256 7.68 -13.40 -7.05
C MET A 256 6.70 -14.56 -6.99
N SER A 257 5.65 -14.46 -6.17
CA SER A 257 4.59 -15.47 -6.05
C SER A 257 3.60 -15.49 -7.22
N ILE A 258 3.66 -14.47 -8.10
CA ILE A 258 2.79 -14.29 -9.26
C ILE A 258 3.52 -14.80 -10.49
N GLU A 259 2.94 -15.77 -11.18
CA GLU A 259 3.56 -16.36 -12.37
C GLU A 259 3.44 -15.42 -13.58
N LYS A 260 2.24 -14.89 -13.81
CA LYS A 260 1.89 -14.04 -14.95
C LYS A 260 1.09 -12.83 -14.49
N ILE A 261 1.52 -11.65 -14.91
CA ILE A 261 0.81 -10.39 -14.62
C ILE A 261 0.10 -9.95 -15.89
N SER A 262 -1.18 -9.65 -15.76
CA SER A 262 -1.98 -9.06 -16.84
C SER A 262 -2.21 -7.58 -16.64
N VAL A 263 -2.30 -7.15 -15.38
CA VAL A 263 -2.45 -5.74 -15.01
C VAL A 263 -1.43 -5.41 -13.94
N PHE A 264 -0.52 -4.50 -14.25
CA PHE A 264 0.29 -3.85 -13.24
C PHE A 264 -0.37 -2.52 -12.87
N TYR A 265 -0.90 -2.44 -11.65
CA TYR A 265 -1.58 -1.27 -11.14
C TYR A 265 -0.65 -0.59 -10.14
N TYR A 266 -0.21 0.64 -10.42
CA TYR A 266 0.70 1.34 -9.53
C TYR A 266 0.40 2.83 -9.50
N ARG A 267 -0.08 3.28 -8.35
CA ARG A 267 -0.28 4.69 -8.05
C ARG A 267 0.93 5.19 -7.29
N GLY A 268 1.36 6.40 -7.59
CA GLY A 268 2.43 7.09 -6.87
C GLY A 268 2.00 7.44 -5.45
N ARG A 269 2.48 8.57 -4.91
CA ARG A 269 2.07 9.03 -3.57
C ARG A 269 0.54 9.20 -3.52
N ASN A 270 -0.18 8.20 -3.04
CA ASN A 270 -1.62 8.32 -2.84
C ASN A 270 -1.83 9.20 -1.61
N ASN A 271 -2.82 10.11 -1.62
CA ASN A 271 -3.03 11.09 -0.54
C ASN A 271 -3.26 10.46 0.84
N ARG A 272 -3.56 9.16 0.89
CA ARG A 272 -3.71 8.35 2.10
C ARG A 272 -2.41 7.69 2.58
N ASN A 273 -1.48 7.41 1.66
CA ASN A 273 -0.17 6.82 1.92
C ASN A 273 0.91 7.71 1.29
N LYS A 274 1.36 8.74 2.02
CA LYS A 274 2.47 9.62 1.58
C LYS A 274 3.80 8.87 1.37
N ASN A 275 3.88 7.60 1.77
CA ASN A 275 5.05 6.74 1.67
C ASN A 275 4.73 5.51 0.81
N ALA A 276 4.80 5.62 -0.52
CA ALA A 276 5.17 4.43 -1.29
C ALA A 276 6.58 4.06 -0.82
N THR A 277 6.68 3.06 0.05
CA THR A 277 7.94 2.67 0.70
C THR A 277 8.99 2.16 -0.30
N PHE A 278 8.56 1.84 -1.51
CA PHE A 278 9.39 1.33 -2.59
C PHE A 278 8.96 1.93 -3.94
N ASN A 279 9.94 2.41 -4.71
CA ASN A 279 9.70 2.96 -6.04
C ASN A 279 9.71 1.84 -7.09
N TRP A 280 8.53 1.46 -7.56
CA TRP A 280 8.37 0.39 -8.56
C TRP A 280 8.76 0.77 -9.99
N PHE A 281 9.10 2.04 -10.21
CA PHE A 281 9.69 2.51 -11.46
C PHE A 281 11.22 2.64 -11.39
N GLU A 282 11.87 2.19 -10.31
CA GLU A 282 13.30 1.92 -10.36
C GLU A 282 13.61 0.77 -11.32
N GLU A 283 14.78 0.80 -11.95
CA GLU A 283 15.15 -0.11 -13.03
C GLU A 283 14.99 -1.59 -12.67
N ILE A 284 15.45 -2.02 -11.50
CA ILE A 284 15.36 -3.43 -11.06
C ILE A 284 13.90 -3.85 -10.85
N ALA A 285 13.13 -3.02 -10.16
CA ALA A 285 11.73 -3.28 -9.84
C ALA A 285 10.87 -3.31 -11.11
N PHE A 286 11.01 -2.29 -11.95
CA PHE A 286 10.28 -2.17 -13.19
C PHE A 286 10.60 -3.33 -14.14
N ASN A 287 11.89 -3.71 -14.23
CA ASN A 287 12.28 -4.88 -15.02
C ASN A 287 11.63 -6.17 -14.54
N THR A 288 11.54 -6.36 -13.22
CA THR A 288 10.85 -7.52 -12.63
C THR A 288 9.38 -7.55 -13.01
N VAL A 289 8.71 -6.39 -13.03
CA VAL A 289 7.33 -6.26 -13.50
C VAL A 289 7.23 -6.61 -14.98
N ILE A 290 8.07 -6.02 -15.83
CA ILE A 290 8.04 -6.24 -17.29
C ILE A 290 8.29 -7.71 -17.64
N ASP A 291 9.19 -8.39 -16.93
CA ASP A 291 9.52 -9.79 -17.20
C ASP A 291 8.35 -10.74 -16.87
N LYS A 292 7.44 -10.34 -15.96
CA LYS A 292 6.22 -11.10 -15.60
C LYS A 292 4.96 -10.63 -16.34
N LEU A 293 4.95 -9.38 -16.81
CA LEU A 293 3.83 -8.80 -17.56
C LEU A 293 3.65 -9.55 -18.88
N GLN A 294 2.43 -10.00 -19.16
CA GLN A 294 2.10 -10.69 -20.40
C GLN A 294 2.05 -9.73 -21.59
N ASP A 295 2.36 -10.25 -22.77
CA ASP A 295 2.15 -9.50 -24.01
C ASP A 295 0.64 -9.27 -24.20
N GLY A 296 0.24 -8.02 -24.43
CA GLY A 296 -1.14 -7.57 -24.40
C GLY A 296 -1.62 -7.09 -23.02
N GLY A 297 -0.77 -7.19 -21.99
CA GLY A 297 -1.06 -6.71 -20.63
C GLY A 297 -1.13 -5.18 -20.52
N ILE A 298 -1.56 -4.72 -19.36
CA ILE A 298 -1.86 -3.31 -19.09
C ILE A 298 -1.02 -2.80 -17.92
N ILE A 299 -0.53 -1.56 -18.04
CA ILE A 299 0.01 -0.77 -16.93
C ILE A 299 -0.98 0.35 -16.62
N VAL A 300 -1.34 0.50 -15.36
CA VAL A 300 -2.22 1.57 -14.86
C VAL A 300 -1.46 2.41 -13.85
N THR A 301 -1.41 3.73 -14.07
CA THR A 301 -0.74 4.66 -13.16
C THR A 301 -1.60 5.89 -12.90
N ASP A 302 -1.35 6.64 -11.83
CA ASP A 302 -1.98 7.94 -11.59
C ASP A 302 -1.16 9.12 -12.16
N GLY A 303 -0.10 8.82 -12.94
CA GLY A 303 0.79 9.82 -13.51
C GLY A 303 1.65 10.58 -12.48
N ILE A 304 1.62 10.21 -11.19
CA ILE A 304 2.42 10.89 -10.17
C ILE A 304 3.86 10.39 -10.23
N ASN A 305 4.82 11.32 -10.23
CA ASN A 305 6.24 10.97 -10.16
C ASN A 305 6.54 10.25 -8.83
N PRO A 306 7.02 9.00 -8.86
CA PRO A 306 7.30 8.25 -7.64
C PRO A 306 8.50 8.79 -6.85
N ASN A 307 9.36 9.64 -7.44
CA ASN A 307 10.50 10.26 -6.76
C ASN A 307 10.76 11.71 -7.20
N GLU A 308 10.43 12.67 -6.34
CA GLU A 308 10.68 14.12 -6.58
C GLU A 308 12.16 14.50 -6.72
N LYS A 309 13.08 13.67 -6.22
CA LYS A 309 14.53 13.90 -6.35
C LYS A 309 15.09 13.44 -7.70
N ASP A 310 14.35 12.60 -8.42
CA ASP A 310 14.74 12.02 -9.71
C ASP A 310 14.06 12.74 -10.89
N LYS A 311 13.73 14.04 -10.74
CA LYS A 311 13.16 14.85 -11.85
C LYS A 311 13.99 14.76 -13.14
N ASP A 312 15.30 14.49 -13.00
CA ASP A 312 16.27 14.43 -14.09
C ASP A 312 16.71 13.01 -14.48
N LYS A 313 16.18 11.93 -13.88
CA LYS A 313 16.49 10.57 -14.34
C LYS A 313 15.86 10.33 -15.73
N SER A 314 16.72 10.17 -16.75
CA SER A 314 16.35 9.97 -18.14
C SER A 314 16.01 8.50 -18.47
N VAL A 315 15.21 7.84 -17.63
CA VAL A 315 14.68 6.52 -17.99
C VAL A 315 13.58 6.64 -19.03
N ILE A 316 13.55 5.74 -20.01
CA ILE A 316 12.62 5.81 -21.16
C ILE A 316 11.16 5.69 -20.70
N TRP A 317 10.90 4.95 -19.63
CA TRP A 317 9.55 4.77 -19.07
C TRP A 317 9.10 5.93 -18.16
N ASN A 318 9.85 7.03 -18.09
CA ASN A 318 9.42 8.22 -17.33
C ASN A 318 8.13 8.87 -17.84
N VAL A 319 7.75 8.56 -19.07
CA VAL A 319 6.47 8.94 -19.68
C VAL A 319 5.26 8.34 -18.96
N LEU A 320 5.46 7.32 -18.11
CA LEU A 320 4.42 6.78 -17.22
C LEU A 320 4.02 7.76 -16.09
N TRP A 321 4.83 8.80 -15.84
CA TRP A 321 4.58 9.86 -14.84
C TRP A 321 4.94 11.27 -15.31
N LYS A 322 5.28 11.43 -16.59
CA LYS A 322 5.36 12.72 -17.27
C LYS A 322 4.10 12.85 -18.12
N ASP A 323 3.46 14.00 -18.09
CA ASP A 323 2.14 14.25 -18.67
C ASP A 323 2.14 14.30 -20.21
N GLU A 324 2.89 13.40 -20.84
CA GLU A 324 3.20 13.44 -22.26
C GLU A 324 2.27 12.51 -23.07
N ASN A 325 1.56 11.57 -22.42
CA ASN A 325 0.60 10.63 -23.03
C ASN A 325 1.13 9.98 -24.33
N ILE A 326 2.45 9.77 -24.40
CA ILE A 326 3.16 9.25 -25.57
C ILE A 326 3.45 7.76 -25.44
N SER A 327 3.53 7.10 -26.59
CA SER A 327 3.97 5.71 -26.68
C SER A 327 5.50 5.62 -26.64
N PHE A 328 6.05 4.55 -26.05
CA PHE A 328 7.48 4.32 -26.00
C PHE A 328 7.83 2.84 -26.21
N ASN A 329 9.11 2.56 -26.51
CA ASN A 329 9.61 1.20 -26.66
C ASN A 329 10.59 0.87 -25.54
N TYR A 330 10.45 -0.32 -24.95
CA TYR A 330 11.37 -0.82 -23.93
C TYR A 330 11.38 -2.35 -23.92
N LYS A 331 12.55 -3.00 -23.78
CA LYS A 331 12.71 -4.46 -23.77
C LYS A 331 11.93 -5.22 -24.87
N ASN A 332 12.05 -4.78 -26.12
CA ASN A 332 11.33 -5.35 -27.29
C ASN A 332 9.80 -5.32 -27.17
N ARG A 333 9.28 -4.38 -26.38
CA ARG A 333 7.85 -4.14 -26.21
C ARG A 333 7.51 -2.68 -26.50
N LYS A 334 6.35 -2.47 -27.09
CA LYS A 334 5.73 -1.17 -27.32
C LYS A 334 4.71 -0.92 -26.22
N PHE A 335 4.81 0.23 -25.58
CA PHE A 335 3.91 0.72 -24.56
C PHE A 335 3.07 1.82 -25.20
N SER A 336 1.77 1.59 -25.37
CA SER A 336 0.86 2.52 -26.03
C SER A 336 -0.13 3.07 -25.02
N PHE A 337 -0.17 4.39 -24.83
CA PHE A 337 -1.24 5.02 -24.07
C PHE A 337 -2.57 4.78 -24.78
N ILE A 338 -3.55 4.19 -24.08
CA ILE A 338 -4.86 3.85 -24.65
C ILE A 338 -6.00 4.71 -24.09
N GLY A 339 -5.72 5.51 -23.06
CA GLY A 339 -6.66 6.45 -22.49
C GLY A 339 -6.58 6.48 -20.97
N GLU A 340 -7.59 7.11 -20.38
CA GLU A 340 -7.71 7.25 -18.93
C GLU A 340 -8.82 6.35 -18.39
N LEU A 341 -8.75 5.94 -17.12
CA LEU A 341 -9.74 5.14 -16.41
C LEU A 341 -9.94 5.75 -15.02
N GLY A 342 -11.15 5.65 -14.48
CA GLY A 342 -11.48 6.32 -13.23
C GLY A 342 -11.26 7.83 -13.31
N ARG A 343 -10.96 8.44 -12.15
CA ARG A 343 -10.87 9.91 -12.04
C ARG A 343 -9.58 10.49 -12.64
N LEU A 344 -8.46 9.76 -12.61
CA LEU A 344 -7.12 10.24 -13.01
C LEU A 344 -6.14 9.12 -13.39
N LEU A 345 -6.60 7.89 -13.64
CA LEU A 345 -5.68 6.79 -13.95
C LEU A 345 -5.37 6.79 -15.44
N LYS A 346 -4.10 6.76 -15.78
CA LYS A 346 -3.61 6.60 -17.14
C LYS A 346 -3.35 5.13 -17.41
N VAL A 347 -3.68 4.70 -18.62
CA VAL A 347 -3.67 3.29 -19.00
C VAL A 347 -2.78 3.11 -20.23
N TRP A 348 -1.82 2.19 -20.11
CA TRP A 348 -0.93 1.81 -21.21
C TRP A 348 -1.08 0.33 -21.52
N LYS A 349 -1.27 0.02 -22.81
CA LYS A 349 -1.21 -1.35 -23.33
C LYS A 349 0.23 -1.70 -23.69
N VAL A 350 0.68 -2.89 -23.31
CA VAL A 350 2.05 -3.36 -23.55
C VAL A 350 2.02 -4.52 -24.55
N GLU A 351 2.69 -4.36 -25.69
CA GLU A 351 2.66 -5.33 -26.78
C GLU A 351 4.08 -5.69 -27.23
N LYS A 352 4.30 -6.95 -27.60
CA LYS A 352 5.59 -7.36 -28.17
C LYS A 352 5.80 -6.71 -29.53
N ILE A 353 7.00 -6.19 -29.76
CA ILE A 353 7.41 -5.70 -31.08
C ILE A 353 7.73 -6.94 -31.92
N VAL A 354 6.85 -7.23 -32.88
CA VAL A 354 7.14 -8.25 -33.90
C VAL A 354 8.11 -7.60 -34.90
N MET A 355 9.40 -7.93 -34.80
CA MET A 355 10.32 -7.63 -35.88
C MET A 355 9.89 -8.47 -37.09
N LYS A 356 9.44 -7.81 -38.16
CA LYS A 356 9.37 -8.49 -39.45
C LYS A 356 10.81 -8.87 -39.81
N MET A 357 11.09 -10.16 -39.88
CA MET A 357 12.28 -10.64 -40.56
C MET A 357 12.00 -10.43 -42.05
N ASP A 358 12.67 -9.43 -42.63
CA ASP A 358 12.70 -9.21 -44.08
C ASP A 358 13.54 -10.28 -44.78
#